data_AF-A0A1W9UK70-F1
#
_entry.id   AF-A0A1W9UK70-F1
#
_cell.length_a   1.000
_cell.length_b   1.000
_cell.length_c   1.000
_cell.angle_alpha   90.00
_cell.angle_beta   90.00
_cell.angle_gamma   90.00
#
_symmetry.space_group_name_H-M   'P 1'
#
loop_
_entity.id
_entity.type
_entity.pdbx_description
1 polymer ?
#
loop_
_entity_poly.entity_id
_entity_poly.type
_entity_poly.pdbx_seq_one_letter_code
_entity_poly.pdbx_strand_id
1 'polypeptide(L)'
;METAFERADSITPCPIGADGLCCKNCSMGPCRLVGKTDRGVCGATIATVAARNFARAVTVGAASHSDHGRDMAYTLLEAAEGHAPDYGVRDPYKLMEVADFLDVPTKDEEGERRPINDIARDVALAALGEFGKVRGEFYYRKRAPAKRQEIWESLGITPRNIDREIVDLLHRTHIGNDQDAEHILDQTLRCALGDGWGGSMLGTDISDILFGTPAPVRSQANLGVLSEDKVNIIIHGHEPTLSEMIVAAAMDPEMIEYAKSKGAKGIQMSGICCTANETVMRQGVPLAGNFLQQELAILT
;
A
#
# COMPACT_ATOMS: atom_id res chain seq x y z
N MET A 1 -11.07 8.84 -28.54
CA MET A 1 -9.92 8.32 -27.79
C MET A 1 -10.34 6.96 -27.29
N GLU A 2 -9.52 5.94 -27.50
CA GLU A 2 -9.81 4.59 -26.99
C GLU A 2 -9.77 4.58 -25.46
N THR A 3 -10.72 3.89 -24.81
CA THR A 3 -10.81 3.75 -23.35
C THR A 3 -10.61 2.30 -22.90
N ALA A 4 -10.49 2.08 -21.58
CA ALA A 4 -10.42 0.76 -20.99
C ALA A 4 -11.62 -0.14 -21.35
N PHE A 5 -12.80 0.45 -21.58
CA PHE A 5 -13.99 -0.29 -21.99
C PHE A 5 -13.86 -0.83 -23.42
N GLU A 6 -13.43 0.01 -24.36
CA GLU A 6 -13.18 -0.43 -25.75
C GLU A 6 -12.09 -1.51 -25.84
N ARG A 7 -11.05 -1.39 -25.01
CA ARG A 7 -10.01 -2.44 -24.89
C ARG A 7 -10.56 -3.73 -24.29
N ALA A 8 -11.41 -3.65 -23.28
CA ALA A 8 -12.02 -4.83 -22.67
C ALA A 8 -12.95 -5.58 -23.63
N ASP A 9 -13.73 -4.85 -24.44
CA ASP A 9 -14.63 -5.44 -25.43
C ASP A 9 -13.87 -6.06 -26.62
N SER A 10 -12.72 -5.49 -27.00
CA SER A 10 -11.93 -5.96 -28.14
C SER A 10 -10.95 -7.09 -27.80
N ILE A 11 -10.47 -7.19 -26.56
CA ILE A 11 -9.51 -8.21 -26.14
C ILE A 11 -10.25 -9.45 -25.65
N THR A 12 -10.23 -10.53 -26.44
CA THR A 12 -10.73 -11.84 -25.97
C THR A 12 -9.82 -12.40 -24.86
N PRO A 13 -10.34 -12.66 -23.64
CA PRO A 13 -9.52 -13.21 -22.56
C PRO A 13 -8.95 -14.59 -22.92
N CYS A 14 -7.70 -14.85 -22.54
CA CYS A 14 -7.09 -16.17 -22.72
C CYS A 14 -7.78 -17.20 -21.81
N PRO A 15 -8.46 -18.23 -22.34
CA PRO A 15 -9.23 -19.16 -21.51
C PRO A 15 -8.34 -19.94 -20.54
N ILE A 16 -7.16 -20.37 -20.98
CA ILE A 16 -6.19 -21.12 -20.15
C ILE A 16 -5.63 -20.23 -19.03
N GLY A 17 -5.43 -18.94 -19.32
CA GLY A 17 -4.95 -17.96 -18.34
C GLY A 17 -6.03 -17.62 -17.32
N ALA A 18 -7.28 -17.44 -17.77
CA ALA A 18 -8.43 -17.16 -16.92
C ALA A 18 -8.69 -18.28 -15.90
N ASP A 19 -8.52 -19.54 -16.32
CA ASP A 19 -8.66 -20.70 -15.42
C ASP A 19 -7.40 -20.97 -14.57
N GLY A 20 -6.33 -20.18 -14.72
CA GLY A 20 -5.08 -20.34 -13.98
C GLY A 20 -4.25 -21.57 -14.37
N LEU A 21 -4.49 -22.16 -15.55
CA LEU A 21 -3.92 -23.43 -16.01
C LEU A 21 -2.63 -23.28 -16.85
N CYS A 22 -2.04 -22.08 -16.86
CA CYS A 22 -0.80 -21.79 -17.58
C CYS A 22 0.34 -21.49 -16.59
N CYS A 23 1.46 -22.20 -16.70
CA CYS A 23 2.67 -21.96 -15.90
C CYS A 23 3.81 -21.43 -16.77
N LYS A 24 4.42 -20.32 -16.35
CA LYS A 24 5.53 -19.65 -17.05
C LYS A 24 6.75 -19.38 -16.14
N ASN A 25 6.93 -20.18 -15.09
CA ASN A 25 7.93 -19.92 -14.05
C ASN A 25 9.35 -20.41 -14.39
N CYS A 26 9.57 -21.02 -15.57
CA CYS A 26 10.90 -21.47 -16.02
C CYS A 26 10.95 -21.65 -17.54
N SER A 27 12.17 -21.83 -18.07
CA SER A 27 12.43 -21.98 -19.51
C SER A 27 12.14 -23.37 -20.09
N MET A 28 11.77 -24.37 -19.28
CA MET A 28 11.25 -25.64 -19.81
C MET A 28 9.80 -25.51 -20.31
N GLY A 29 9.08 -24.49 -19.83
CA GLY A 29 7.74 -24.16 -20.27
C GLY A 29 7.73 -23.17 -21.45
N PRO A 30 6.60 -22.46 -21.69
CA PRO A 30 5.39 -22.44 -20.86
C PRO A 30 4.64 -23.79 -20.90
N CYS A 31 4.14 -24.23 -19.73
CA CYS A 31 3.30 -25.42 -19.63
C CYS A 31 1.81 -25.02 -19.65
N ARG A 32 1.00 -25.64 -20.51
CA ARG A 32 -0.46 -25.46 -20.57
C ARG A 32 -1.13 -26.75 -20.12
N LEU A 33 -1.89 -26.70 -19.03
CA LEU A 33 -2.47 -27.89 -18.40
C LEU A 33 -3.93 -28.05 -18.81
N VAL A 34 -4.16 -28.58 -20.03
CA VAL A 34 -5.49 -28.74 -20.61
C VAL A 34 -5.69 -30.13 -21.21
N GLY A 35 -6.94 -30.60 -21.25
CA GLY A 35 -7.30 -31.89 -21.82
C GLY A 35 -6.61 -33.05 -21.11
N LYS A 36 -5.76 -33.79 -21.83
CA LYS A 36 -5.00 -34.93 -21.26
C LYS A 36 -3.69 -34.51 -20.57
N THR A 37 -3.30 -33.25 -20.66
CA THR A 37 -2.09 -32.72 -20.02
C THR A 37 -2.44 -32.19 -18.63
N ASP A 38 -2.23 -33.03 -17.61
CA ASP A 38 -2.55 -32.74 -16.21
C ASP A 38 -1.34 -32.31 -15.37
N ARG A 39 -0.14 -32.32 -15.96
CA ARG A 39 1.13 -31.93 -15.31
C ARG A 39 2.04 -31.15 -16.25
N GLY A 40 2.83 -30.24 -15.66
CA GLY A 40 3.90 -29.54 -16.37
C GLY A 40 5.12 -30.42 -16.60
N VAL A 41 6.11 -29.93 -17.36
CA VAL A 41 7.35 -30.66 -17.66
C VAL A 41 8.08 -31.13 -16.39
N CYS A 42 8.02 -30.33 -15.32
CA CYS A 42 8.63 -30.65 -14.02
C CYS A 42 7.74 -31.54 -13.11
N GLY A 43 6.60 -32.01 -13.60
CA GLY A 43 5.63 -32.82 -12.84
C GLY A 43 4.65 -32.03 -11.98
N ALA A 44 4.73 -30.69 -11.94
CA ALA A 44 3.79 -29.86 -11.18
C ALA A 44 2.35 -30.06 -11.68
N THR A 45 1.43 -30.33 -10.75
CA THR A 45 0.02 -30.59 -11.05
C THR A 45 -0.77 -29.31 -11.34
N ILE A 46 -1.99 -29.44 -11.83
CA ILE A 46 -2.95 -28.33 -11.96
C ILE A 46 -3.09 -27.56 -10.64
N ALA A 47 -3.30 -28.26 -9.53
CA ALA A 47 -3.48 -27.64 -8.21
C ALA A 47 -2.24 -26.82 -7.80
N THR A 48 -1.04 -27.40 -7.98
CA THR A 48 0.22 -26.71 -7.70
C THR A 48 0.38 -25.45 -8.57
N VAL A 49 0.08 -25.53 -9.87
CA VAL A 49 0.20 -24.40 -10.79
C VAL A 49 -0.79 -23.29 -10.44
N ALA A 50 -2.05 -23.65 -10.17
CA ALA A 50 -3.08 -22.69 -9.76
C ALA A 50 -2.69 -21.98 -8.45
N ALA A 51 -2.25 -22.74 -7.44
CA ALA A 51 -1.79 -22.19 -6.17
C ALA A 51 -0.59 -21.25 -6.34
N ARG A 52 0.42 -21.61 -7.15
CA ARG A 52 1.58 -20.75 -7.42
C ARG A 52 1.21 -19.46 -8.17
N ASN A 53 0.28 -19.55 -9.12
CA ASN A 53 -0.19 -18.39 -9.88
C ASN A 53 -0.93 -17.41 -8.96
N PHE A 54 -1.83 -17.93 -8.12
CA PHE A 54 -2.55 -17.12 -7.14
C PHE A 54 -1.60 -16.53 -6.09
N ALA A 55 -0.70 -17.34 -5.53
CA ALA A 55 0.32 -16.93 -4.58
C ALA A 55 1.14 -15.75 -5.11
N ARG A 56 1.61 -15.81 -6.36
CA ARG A 56 2.37 -14.70 -6.97
C ARG A 56 1.55 -13.43 -7.15
N ALA A 57 0.26 -13.54 -7.46
CA ALA A 57 -0.62 -12.37 -7.52
C ALA A 57 -0.75 -11.70 -6.14
N VAL A 58 -0.96 -12.50 -5.09
CA VAL A 58 -0.98 -12.02 -3.70
C VAL A 58 0.37 -11.41 -3.31
N THR A 59 1.49 -12.03 -3.71
CA THR A 59 2.82 -11.49 -3.44
C THR A 59 3.03 -10.09 -4.03
N VAL A 60 2.56 -9.86 -5.26
CA VAL A 60 2.67 -8.54 -5.89
C VAL A 60 1.83 -7.51 -5.13
N GLY A 61 0.60 -7.85 -4.75
CA GLY A 61 -0.24 -6.96 -3.94
C GLY A 61 0.40 -6.61 -2.60
N ALA A 62 0.86 -7.62 -1.86
CA ALA A 62 1.55 -7.45 -0.58
C ALA A 62 2.83 -6.62 -0.72
N ALA A 63 3.59 -6.80 -1.80
CA ALA A 63 4.79 -6.01 -2.07
C ALA A 63 4.48 -4.54 -2.33
N SER A 64 3.39 -4.23 -3.04
CA SER A 64 2.96 -2.85 -3.28
C SER A 64 2.62 -2.11 -1.97
N HIS A 65 1.92 -2.75 -1.05
CA HIS A 65 1.62 -2.15 0.26
C HIS A 65 2.83 -2.15 1.21
N SER A 66 3.72 -3.14 1.11
CA SER A 66 4.99 -3.15 1.84
C SER A 66 5.80 -1.90 1.52
N ASP A 67 6.06 -1.64 0.23
CA ASP A 67 6.93 -0.52 -0.15
C ASP A 67 6.30 0.84 0.18
N HIS A 68 4.99 0.98 -0.01
CA HIS A 68 4.26 2.18 0.44
C HIS A 68 4.39 2.41 1.95
N GLY A 69 4.21 1.37 2.79
CA GLY A 69 4.41 1.48 4.23
C GLY A 69 5.86 1.80 4.62
N ARG A 70 6.83 1.30 3.84
CA ARG A 70 8.26 1.58 4.03
C ARG A 70 8.59 3.04 3.72
N ASP A 71 8.06 3.58 2.63
CA ASP A 71 8.22 4.98 2.24
C ASP A 71 7.64 5.93 3.30
N MET A 72 6.53 5.54 3.96
CA MET A 72 5.98 6.30 5.08
C MET A 72 6.94 6.33 6.26
N ALA A 73 7.51 5.17 6.62
CA ALA A 73 8.47 5.08 7.70
C ALA A 73 9.75 5.89 7.41
N TYR A 74 10.26 5.86 6.17
CA TYR A 74 11.37 6.72 5.76
C TYR A 74 11.01 8.20 5.84
N THR A 75 9.83 8.60 5.40
CA THR A 75 9.40 10.00 5.49
C THR A 75 9.36 10.47 6.94
N LEU A 76 8.82 9.66 7.86
CA LEU A 76 8.83 9.99 9.29
C LEU A 76 10.25 10.10 9.86
N LEU A 77 11.17 9.24 9.42
CA LEU A 77 12.57 9.30 9.82
C LEU A 77 13.22 10.61 9.35
N GLU A 78 13.14 10.92 8.05
CA GLU A 78 13.72 12.13 7.47
C GLU A 78 13.12 13.41 8.06
N ALA A 79 11.81 13.40 8.37
CA ALA A 79 11.15 14.51 9.06
C ALA A 79 11.67 14.68 10.51
N ALA A 80 11.82 13.57 11.24
CA ALA A 80 12.31 13.59 12.62
C ALA A 80 13.78 14.01 12.73
N GLU A 81 14.61 13.66 11.75
CA GLU A 81 16.03 14.04 11.67
C GLU A 81 16.26 15.44 11.06
N GLY A 82 15.20 16.07 10.54
CA GLY A 82 15.25 17.43 10.01
C GLY A 82 15.75 17.53 8.56
N HIS A 83 15.83 16.41 7.83
CA HIS A 83 16.18 16.40 6.41
C HIS A 83 14.96 16.66 5.50
N ALA A 84 13.74 16.54 6.03
CA ALA A 84 12.49 16.81 5.32
C ALA A 84 11.63 17.84 6.10
N PRO A 85 12.03 19.13 6.12
CA PRO A 85 11.46 20.15 7.02
C PRO A 85 9.99 20.52 6.75
N ASP A 86 9.47 20.20 5.57
CA ASP A 86 8.06 20.40 5.20
C ASP A 86 7.14 19.31 5.79
N TYR A 87 7.73 18.27 6.37
CA TYR A 87 7.04 17.19 7.06
C TYR A 87 7.32 17.23 8.57
N GLY A 88 6.44 16.61 9.35
CA GLY A 88 6.60 16.53 10.79
C GLY A 88 5.47 15.75 11.46
N VAL A 89 5.53 15.64 12.78
CA VAL A 89 4.49 14.97 13.57
C VAL A 89 3.28 15.89 13.71
N ARG A 90 2.23 15.63 12.92
CA ARG A 90 0.94 16.32 13.01
C ARG A 90 0.01 15.71 14.05
N ASP A 91 0.11 14.41 14.31
CA ASP A 91 -0.63 13.75 15.40
C ASP A 91 0.32 13.11 16.45
N PRO A 92 0.66 13.87 17.50
CA PRO A 92 1.48 13.35 18.60
C PRO A 92 0.78 12.26 19.44
N TYR A 93 -0.56 12.17 19.44
CA TYR A 93 -1.26 11.12 20.19
C TYR A 93 -1.15 9.79 19.46
N LYS A 94 -1.36 9.82 18.13
CA LYS A 94 -1.14 8.66 17.26
C LYS A 94 0.29 8.16 17.34
N LEU A 95 1.27 9.06 17.37
CA LEU A 95 2.68 8.69 17.54
C LEU A 95 2.91 7.88 18.83
N MET A 96 2.29 8.28 19.94
CA MET A 96 2.45 7.59 21.23
C MET A 96 1.77 6.22 21.23
N GLU A 97 0.60 6.10 20.60
CA GLU A 97 -0.09 4.81 20.40
C GLU A 97 0.80 3.85 19.60
N VAL A 98 1.35 4.33 18.49
CA VAL A 98 2.24 3.53 17.63
C VAL A 98 3.52 3.15 18.36
N ALA A 99 4.11 4.07 19.15
CA ALA A 99 5.29 3.79 19.96
C ALA A 99 5.05 2.64 20.94
N ASP A 100 3.90 2.59 21.61
CA ASP A 100 3.52 1.48 22.51
C ASP A 100 3.47 0.15 21.75
N PHE A 101 2.82 0.12 20.59
CA PHE A 101 2.74 -1.10 19.78
C PHE A 101 4.09 -1.57 19.26
N LEU A 102 5.01 -0.67 18.93
CA LEU A 102 6.37 -0.98 18.48
C LEU A 102 7.38 -1.18 19.62
N ASP A 103 6.94 -1.12 20.88
CA ASP A 103 7.81 -1.26 22.06
C ASP A 103 8.91 -0.17 22.11
N VAL A 104 8.56 1.05 21.69
CA VAL A 104 9.44 2.22 21.71
C VAL A 104 9.20 3.04 22.99
N PRO A 105 10.22 3.20 23.86
CA PRO A 105 10.08 4.01 25.08
C PRO A 105 9.74 5.47 24.77
N THR A 106 8.68 6.00 25.38
CA THR A 106 8.25 7.41 25.21
C THR A 106 8.69 8.31 26.36
N LYS A 107 9.32 7.74 27.39
CA LYS A 107 9.82 8.42 28.58
C LYS A 107 11.31 8.18 28.78
N ASP A 108 12.00 9.12 29.42
CA ASP A 108 13.39 8.99 29.85
C ASP A 108 13.50 8.20 31.18
N GLU A 109 14.73 8.10 31.71
CA GLU A 109 15.04 7.35 32.94
C GLU A 109 14.37 7.98 34.17
N GLU A 110 14.15 9.29 34.14
CA GLU A 110 13.48 10.07 35.18
C GLU A 110 11.94 9.99 35.09
N GLY A 111 11.41 9.42 34.00
CA GLY A 111 9.97 9.22 33.78
C GLY A 111 9.27 10.39 33.08
N GLU A 112 10.03 11.37 32.60
CA GLU A 112 9.55 12.51 31.84
C GLU A 112 9.40 12.16 30.35
N ARG A 113 8.50 12.86 29.64
CA ARG A 113 8.26 12.58 28.22
C ARG A 113 9.48 13.00 27.39
N ARG A 114 9.97 12.08 26.55
CA ARG A 114 11.04 12.35 25.57
C ARG A 114 10.59 13.37 24.52
N PRO A 115 11.52 14.12 23.89
CA PRO A 115 11.20 15.00 22.77
C PRO A 115 10.46 14.26 21.65
N ILE A 116 9.46 14.92 21.04
CA ILE A 116 8.61 14.30 20.00
C ILE A 116 9.42 13.79 18.82
N ASN A 117 10.43 14.54 18.36
CA ASN A 117 11.26 14.12 17.24
C ASN A 117 12.13 12.91 17.59
N ASP A 118 12.59 12.77 18.84
CA ASP A 118 13.33 11.58 19.27
C ASP A 118 12.44 10.34 19.29
N ILE A 119 11.19 10.48 19.74
CA ILE A 119 10.20 9.40 19.71
C ILE A 119 9.85 9.05 18.26
N ALA A 120 9.62 10.04 17.40
CA ALA A 120 9.31 9.85 15.99
C ALA A 120 10.43 9.13 15.23
N ARG A 121 11.70 9.51 15.46
CA ARG A 121 12.87 8.84 14.90
C ARG A 121 12.90 7.37 15.31
N ASP A 122 12.75 7.10 16.61
CA ASP A 122 12.82 5.73 17.12
C ASP A 122 11.62 4.87 16.65
N VAL A 123 10.43 5.46 16.55
CA VAL A 123 9.24 4.83 15.94
C VAL A 123 9.50 4.48 14.48
N ALA A 124 10.05 5.41 13.70
CA ALA A 124 10.37 5.18 12.30
C ALA A 124 11.40 4.05 12.13
N LEU A 125 12.47 4.05 12.94
CA LEU A 125 13.48 2.99 12.93
C LEU A 125 12.90 1.63 13.35
N ALA A 126 12.05 1.60 14.37
CA ALA A 126 11.37 0.39 14.79
C ALA A 126 10.44 -0.15 13.69
N ALA A 127 9.67 0.73 13.02
CA ALA A 127 8.82 0.38 11.89
C ALA A 127 9.63 -0.18 10.72
N LEU A 128 10.74 0.47 10.33
CA LEU A 128 11.67 -0.03 9.31
C LEU A 128 12.24 -1.41 9.68
N GLY A 129 12.47 -1.66 10.97
CA GLY A 129 12.86 -2.97 11.49
C GLY A 129 11.85 -4.08 11.20
N GLU A 130 10.56 -3.78 11.07
CA GLU A 130 9.49 -4.75 10.81
C GLU A 130 9.52 -5.30 9.37
N PHE A 131 10.15 -4.58 8.46
CA PHE A 131 10.32 -5.02 7.07
C PHE A 131 11.44 -6.06 6.94
N GLY A 132 12.50 -5.94 7.74
CA GLY A 132 13.74 -6.73 7.61
C GLY A 132 14.11 -7.59 8.83
N LYS A 133 13.23 -7.77 9.81
CA LYS A 133 13.57 -8.40 11.10
C LYS A 133 14.19 -9.80 10.92
N VAL A 134 15.35 -10.03 11.56
CA VAL A 134 16.11 -11.29 11.41
C VAL A 134 15.41 -12.48 12.09
N ARG A 135 14.78 -12.26 13.26
CA ARG A 135 14.14 -13.29 14.08
C ARG A 135 12.87 -12.78 14.75
N GLY A 136 11.98 -13.70 15.10
CA GLY A 136 10.72 -13.39 15.76
C GLY A 136 9.62 -13.04 14.78
N GLU A 137 8.63 -12.32 15.28
CA GLU A 137 7.43 -11.89 14.58
C GLU A 137 7.31 -10.37 14.64
N PHE A 138 6.52 -9.79 13.75
CA PHE A 138 6.31 -8.35 13.70
C PHE A 138 5.36 -7.94 14.84
N TYR A 139 5.66 -6.84 15.54
CA TYR A 139 4.99 -6.36 16.74
C TYR A 139 3.51 -6.05 16.55
N TYR A 140 3.12 -5.53 15.38
CA TYR A 140 1.74 -5.11 15.11
C TYR A 140 0.72 -6.26 15.16
N ARG A 141 1.17 -7.53 15.10
CA ARG A 141 0.30 -8.69 15.35
C ARG A 141 -0.45 -8.60 16.69
N LYS A 142 0.14 -7.93 17.68
CA LYS A 142 -0.39 -7.79 19.05
C LYS A 142 -1.71 -7.02 19.08
N ARG A 143 -2.03 -6.25 18.04
CA ARG A 143 -3.30 -5.54 17.88
C ARG A 143 -4.47 -6.48 17.59
N ALA A 144 -4.20 -7.66 17.04
CA ALA A 144 -5.25 -8.65 16.84
C ALA A 144 -5.70 -9.20 18.20
N PRO A 145 -6.99 -9.56 18.37
CA PRO A 145 -7.45 -10.20 19.60
C PRO A 145 -6.61 -11.45 19.93
N ALA A 146 -6.36 -11.70 21.22
CA ALA A 146 -5.53 -12.84 21.66
C ALA A 146 -5.96 -14.17 21.03
N LYS A 147 -7.28 -14.40 20.89
CA LYS A 147 -7.79 -15.63 20.26
C LYS A 147 -7.39 -15.77 18.78
N ARG A 148 -7.31 -14.64 18.05
CA ARG A 148 -6.88 -14.63 16.65
C ARG A 148 -5.39 -14.94 16.54
N GLN A 149 -4.60 -14.39 17.46
CA GLN A 149 -3.17 -14.66 17.55
C GLN A 149 -2.88 -16.15 17.79
N GLU A 150 -3.61 -16.80 18.72
CA GLU A 150 -3.50 -18.25 18.95
C GLU A 150 -3.82 -19.08 17.70
N ILE A 151 -4.84 -18.67 16.92
CA ILE A 151 -5.20 -19.37 15.68
C ILE A 151 -4.04 -19.29 14.68
N TRP A 152 -3.45 -18.12 14.49
CA TRP A 152 -2.31 -17.96 13.58
C TRP A 152 -1.11 -18.78 14.01
N GLU A 153 -0.82 -18.85 15.31
CA GLU A 153 0.26 -19.67 15.84
C GLU A 153 -0.02 -21.16 15.60
N SER A 154 -1.24 -21.62 15.88
CA SER A 154 -1.63 -23.04 15.73
C SER A 154 -1.60 -23.52 14.28
N LEU A 155 -1.94 -22.65 13.33
CA LEU A 155 -1.88 -22.92 11.90
C LEU A 155 -0.48 -22.66 11.33
N GLY A 156 0.44 -22.12 12.13
CA GLY A 156 1.75 -21.70 11.65
C GLY A 156 1.65 -20.66 10.53
N ILE A 157 0.75 -19.68 10.64
CA ILE A 157 0.62 -18.57 9.67
C ILE A 157 0.86 -17.19 10.30
N THR A 158 1.38 -17.13 11.52
CA THR A 158 1.85 -15.86 12.08
C THR A 158 2.98 -15.29 11.20
N PRO A 159 2.86 -14.05 10.69
CA PRO A 159 3.91 -13.45 9.85
C PRO A 159 5.13 -13.06 10.68
N ARG A 160 6.32 -13.24 10.09
CA ARG A 160 7.60 -13.08 10.79
C ARG A 160 8.15 -11.66 10.61
N ASN A 161 8.16 -11.20 9.36
CA ASN A 161 8.45 -9.82 8.96
C ASN A 161 7.85 -9.59 7.57
N ILE A 162 7.66 -8.33 7.16
CA ILE A 162 6.86 -7.99 5.98
C ILE A 162 7.52 -8.51 4.69
N ASP A 163 8.80 -8.22 4.45
CA ASP A 163 9.46 -8.56 3.18
C ASP A 163 9.81 -10.04 3.05
N ARG A 164 10.08 -10.71 4.16
CA ARG A 164 10.41 -12.14 4.17
C ARG A 164 9.23 -12.96 3.69
N GLU A 165 7.99 -12.60 4.02
CA GLU A 165 6.85 -13.39 3.54
C GLU A 165 6.68 -13.27 2.02
N ILE A 166 6.97 -12.11 1.47
CA ILE A 166 7.04 -11.85 0.02
C ILE A 166 8.15 -12.70 -0.61
N VAL A 167 9.38 -12.63 -0.08
CA VAL A 167 10.53 -13.38 -0.61
C VAL A 167 10.35 -14.90 -0.48
N ASP A 168 9.83 -15.38 0.66
CA ASP A 168 9.55 -16.80 0.90
C ASP A 168 8.49 -17.32 -0.08
N LEU A 169 7.43 -16.55 -0.34
CA LEU A 169 6.40 -16.95 -1.31
C LEU A 169 6.94 -16.96 -2.76
N LEU A 170 7.80 -16.02 -3.14
CA LEU A 170 8.49 -16.07 -4.44
C LEU A 170 9.43 -17.29 -4.55
N HIS A 171 10.15 -17.61 -3.47
CA HIS A 171 11.02 -18.79 -3.39
C HIS A 171 10.22 -20.09 -3.58
N ARG A 172 9.11 -20.24 -2.86
CA ARG A 172 8.24 -21.43 -2.93
C ARG A 172 7.60 -21.64 -4.28
N THR A 173 7.27 -20.55 -4.97
CA THR A 173 6.69 -20.61 -6.31
C THR A 173 7.72 -20.79 -7.44
N HIS A 174 9.02 -20.87 -7.11
CA HIS A 174 10.06 -21.26 -8.06
C HIS A 174 9.91 -22.74 -8.46
N ILE A 175 10.39 -23.08 -9.66
CA ILE A 175 10.42 -24.47 -10.11
C ILE A 175 11.26 -25.36 -9.17
N GLY A 176 10.74 -26.54 -8.84
CA GLY A 176 11.45 -27.55 -8.03
C GLY A 176 11.47 -27.27 -6.53
N ASN A 177 10.73 -26.26 -6.07
CA ASN A 177 10.57 -25.94 -4.66
C ASN A 177 9.25 -26.55 -4.13
N ASP A 178 8.34 -25.74 -3.60
CA ASP A 178 7.10 -26.18 -2.98
C ASP A 178 6.11 -26.74 -4.02
N GLN A 179 5.79 -28.03 -3.95
CA GLN A 179 4.89 -28.71 -4.90
C GLN A 179 3.50 -28.98 -4.30
N ASP A 180 3.30 -28.70 -3.02
CA ASP A 180 2.05 -28.92 -2.31
C ASP A 180 1.18 -27.67 -2.38
N ALA A 181 -0.02 -27.79 -2.93
CA ALA A 181 -0.91 -26.66 -3.15
C ALA A 181 -1.41 -26.03 -1.84
N GLU A 182 -1.70 -26.84 -0.82
CA GLU A 182 -2.20 -26.35 0.47
C GLU A 182 -1.08 -25.62 1.21
N HIS A 183 0.14 -26.17 1.22
CA HIS A 183 1.29 -25.55 1.86
C HIS A 183 1.69 -24.21 1.20
N ILE A 184 1.53 -24.08 -0.13
CA ILE A 184 1.67 -22.79 -0.82
C ILE A 184 0.59 -21.80 -0.37
N LEU A 185 -0.66 -22.25 -0.22
CA LEU A 185 -1.78 -21.40 0.19
C LEU A 185 -1.66 -20.95 1.66
N ASP A 186 -1.14 -21.79 2.54
CA ASP A 186 -0.85 -21.41 3.93
C ASP A 186 0.20 -20.28 3.99
N GLN A 187 1.28 -20.38 3.21
CA GLN A 187 2.24 -19.29 3.10
C GLN A 187 1.64 -18.06 2.38
N THR A 188 0.69 -18.24 1.48
CA THR A 188 -0.06 -17.14 0.84
C THR A 188 -0.88 -16.37 1.88
N LEU A 189 -1.56 -17.08 2.79
CA LEU A 189 -2.26 -16.46 3.91
C LEU A 189 -1.29 -15.70 4.83
N ARG A 190 -0.15 -16.31 5.18
CA ARG A 190 0.87 -15.63 5.98
C ARG A 190 1.37 -14.34 5.30
N CYS A 191 1.62 -14.36 4.00
CA CYS A 191 2.03 -13.19 3.23
C CYS A 191 0.98 -12.08 3.25
N ALA A 192 -0.29 -12.43 3.00
CA ALA A 192 -1.39 -11.47 3.06
C ALA A 192 -1.61 -10.89 4.47
N LEU A 193 -1.38 -11.68 5.53
CA LEU A 193 -1.39 -11.19 6.90
C LEU A 193 -0.24 -10.20 7.17
N GLY A 194 0.95 -10.45 6.61
CA GLY A 194 2.10 -9.53 6.69
C GLY A 194 1.87 -8.21 5.98
N ASP A 195 1.04 -8.19 4.94
CA ASP A 195 0.52 -6.96 4.33
C ASP A 195 -0.48 -6.27 5.27
N GLY A 196 -1.64 -6.90 5.50
CA GLY A 196 -2.77 -6.22 6.15
C GLY A 196 -2.49 -5.79 7.59
N TRP A 197 -1.74 -6.58 8.36
CA TRP A 197 -1.35 -6.26 9.73
C TRP A 197 0.04 -5.61 9.83
N GLY A 198 0.83 -5.64 8.75
CA GLY A 198 2.15 -5.03 8.68
C GLY A 198 2.13 -3.83 7.73
N GLY A 199 2.57 -4.02 6.49
CA GLY A 199 2.79 -2.92 5.52
C GLY A 199 1.66 -1.91 5.42
N SER A 200 0.41 -2.38 5.22
CA SER A 200 -0.77 -1.51 5.11
C SER A 200 -1.10 -0.79 6.43
N MET A 201 -1.10 -1.51 7.56
CA MET A 201 -1.49 -0.94 8.85
C MET A 201 -0.44 0.05 9.37
N LEU A 202 0.85 -0.27 9.22
CA LEU A 202 1.95 0.64 9.51
C LEU A 202 1.90 1.87 8.62
N GLY A 203 1.71 1.69 7.31
CA GLY A 203 1.58 2.81 6.36
C GLY A 203 0.42 3.74 6.72
N THR A 204 -0.73 3.19 7.12
CA THR A 204 -1.89 3.97 7.56
C THR A 204 -1.57 4.78 8.82
N ASP A 205 -1.03 4.13 9.86
CA ASP A 205 -0.75 4.80 11.12
C ASP A 205 0.33 5.88 11.00
N ILE A 206 1.39 5.61 10.23
CA ILE A 206 2.46 6.58 10.00
C ILE A 206 1.95 7.75 9.13
N SER A 207 1.08 7.48 8.16
CA SER A 207 0.38 8.54 7.41
C SER A 207 -0.42 9.43 8.34
N ASP A 208 -1.12 8.87 9.33
CA ASP A 208 -1.87 9.65 10.32
C ASP A 208 -0.94 10.47 11.24
N ILE A 209 0.22 9.93 11.62
CA ILE A 209 1.24 10.67 12.36
C ILE A 209 1.74 11.87 11.55
N LEU A 210 2.06 11.66 10.26
CA LEU A 210 2.66 12.66 9.37
C LEU A 210 1.67 13.72 8.89
N PHE A 211 0.45 13.29 8.55
CA PHE A 211 -0.51 14.13 7.83
C PHE A 211 -1.72 14.51 8.69
N GLY A 212 -1.89 13.86 9.85
CA GLY A 212 -2.97 14.05 10.80
C GLY A 212 -4.02 12.93 10.70
N THR A 213 -4.49 12.44 11.83
CA THR A 213 -5.59 11.46 11.87
C THR A 213 -6.87 12.07 11.28
N PRO A 214 -7.51 11.42 10.29
CA PRO A 214 -8.73 11.93 9.65
C PRO A 214 -9.86 12.25 10.63
N ALA A 215 -10.61 13.31 10.33
CA ALA A 215 -11.82 13.71 11.04
C ALA A 215 -12.98 13.91 10.04
N PRO A 216 -14.25 13.94 10.49
CA PRO A 216 -15.37 14.17 9.57
C PRO A 216 -15.25 15.49 8.81
N VAL A 217 -15.10 15.40 7.48
CA VAL A 217 -15.05 16.54 6.56
C VAL A 217 -16.16 16.46 5.52
N ARG A 218 -16.57 17.61 4.99
CA ARG A 218 -17.47 17.68 3.83
C ARG A 218 -16.64 17.85 2.57
N SER A 219 -16.87 17.00 1.58
CA SER A 219 -16.26 17.10 0.27
C SER A 219 -17.29 16.82 -0.83
N GLN A 220 -16.85 16.88 -2.09
CA GLN A 220 -17.64 16.62 -3.29
C GLN A 220 -17.01 15.48 -4.09
N ALA A 221 -17.80 14.83 -4.94
CA ALA A 221 -17.34 13.73 -5.77
C ALA A 221 -17.99 13.75 -7.15
N ASN A 222 -17.32 13.11 -8.12
CA ASN A 222 -17.61 13.02 -9.58
C ASN A 222 -16.83 14.03 -10.44
N LEU A 223 -16.86 13.88 -11.77
CA LEU A 223 -16.14 14.76 -12.70
C LEU A 223 -16.65 16.21 -12.72
N GLY A 224 -17.82 16.49 -12.16
CA GLY A 224 -18.35 17.84 -11.98
C GLY A 224 -17.64 18.66 -10.91
N VAL A 225 -16.65 18.10 -10.21
CA VAL A 225 -15.74 18.85 -9.34
C VAL A 225 -14.68 19.62 -10.13
N LEU A 226 -14.53 19.33 -11.43
CA LEU A 226 -13.67 20.10 -12.33
C LEU A 226 -14.34 21.43 -12.68
N SER A 227 -13.52 22.44 -12.97
CA SER A 227 -13.97 23.83 -13.19
C SER A 227 -13.53 24.32 -14.56
N GLU A 228 -14.46 24.90 -15.33
CA GLU A 228 -14.18 25.48 -16.65
C GLU A 228 -13.32 26.74 -16.58
N ASP A 229 -13.31 27.44 -15.44
CA ASP A 229 -12.68 28.74 -15.25
C ASP A 229 -11.48 28.73 -14.29
N LYS A 230 -11.01 27.55 -13.88
CA LYS A 230 -9.81 27.37 -13.04
C LYS A 230 -8.80 26.42 -13.69
N VAL A 231 -7.56 26.46 -13.21
CA VAL A 231 -6.56 25.44 -13.56
C VAL A 231 -6.91 24.15 -12.80
N ASN A 232 -7.35 23.11 -13.51
CA ASN A 232 -7.62 21.81 -12.92
C ASN A 232 -6.33 21.00 -12.75
N ILE A 233 -6.05 20.55 -11.54
CA ILE A 233 -4.94 19.65 -11.23
C ILE A 233 -5.51 18.40 -10.58
N ILE A 234 -5.27 17.25 -11.22
CA ILE A 234 -5.70 15.94 -10.72
C ILE A 234 -4.50 15.22 -10.11
N ILE A 235 -4.57 14.94 -8.81
CA ILE A 235 -3.63 14.04 -8.14
C ILE A 235 -4.08 12.58 -8.33
N HIS A 236 -3.17 11.73 -8.77
CA HIS A 236 -3.46 10.33 -9.06
C HIS A 236 -2.30 9.43 -8.60
N GLY A 237 -2.65 8.26 -8.06
CA GLY A 237 -1.70 7.32 -7.46
C GLY A 237 -2.15 6.87 -6.07
N HIS A 238 -1.18 6.62 -5.20
CA HIS A 238 -1.39 6.06 -3.85
C HIS A 238 -0.64 6.82 -2.76
N GLU A 239 0.36 7.62 -3.12
CA GLU A 239 1.39 8.07 -2.20
C GLU A 239 1.06 9.47 -1.63
N PRO A 240 0.72 9.59 -0.32
CA PRO A 240 0.29 10.83 0.29
C PRO A 240 1.40 11.87 0.42
N THR A 241 2.67 11.45 0.52
CA THR A 241 3.81 12.37 0.67
C THR A 241 3.84 13.40 -0.46
N LEU A 242 3.77 12.92 -1.70
CA LEU A 242 3.70 13.79 -2.87
C LEU A 242 2.40 14.61 -2.89
N SER A 243 1.25 13.97 -2.70
CA SER A 243 -0.03 14.65 -2.88
C SER A 243 -0.30 15.74 -1.85
N GLU A 244 0.11 15.54 -0.59
CA GLU A 244 -0.05 16.56 0.46
C GLU A 244 0.79 17.80 0.16
N MET A 245 2.00 17.63 -0.40
CA MET A 245 2.84 18.75 -0.83
C MET A 245 2.27 19.46 -2.07
N ILE A 246 1.71 18.72 -3.02
CA ILE A 246 1.02 19.32 -4.17
C ILE A 246 -0.20 20.13 -3.70
N VAL A 247 -0.97 19.61 -2.74
CA VAL A 247 -2.11 20.33 -2.15
C VAL A 247 -1.65 21.61 -1.47
N ALA A 248 -0.59 21.54 -0.65
CA ALA A 248 -0.01 22.71 0.01
C ALA A 248 0.44 23.77 -1.01
N ALA A 249 1.19 23.37 -2.05
CA ALA A 249 1.65 24.27 -3.11
C ALA A 249 0.48 24.88 -3.91
N ALA A 250 -0.57 24.11 -4.20
CA ALA A 250 -1.74 24.60 -4.91
C ALA A 250 -2.59 25.60 -4.09
N MET A 251 -2.48 25.55 -2.76
CA MET A 251 -3.12 26.49 -1.83
C MET A 251 -2.26 27.73 -1.54
N ASP A 252 -1.00 27.75 -1.98
CA ASP A 252 -0.11 28.91 -1.80
C ASP A 252 -0.69 30.14 -2.52
N PRO A 253 -0.85 31.29 -1.83
CA PRO A 253 -1.29 32.54 -2.43
C PRO A 253 -0.51 32.92 -3.69
N GLU A 254 0.80 32.69 -3.75
CA GLU A 254 1.62 32.98 -4.92
C GLU A 254 1.21 32.13 -6.13
N MET A 255 0.92 30.85 -5.91
CA MET A 255 0.46 29.95 -6.97
C MET A 255 -0.95 30.30 -7.45
N ILE A 256 -1.83 30.71 -6.54
CA ILE A 256 -3.17 31.18 -6.87
C ILE A 256 -3.12 32.47 -7.69
N GLU A 257 -2.30 33.45 -7.28
CA GLU A 257 -2.11 34.69 -8.02
C GLU A 257 -1.41 34.46 -9.36
N TYR A 258 -0.48 33.50 -9.42
CA TYR A 258 0.12 33.09 -10.68
C TYR A 258 -0.92 32.52 -11.65
N ALA A 259 -1.80 31.63 -11.19
CA ALA A 259 -2.91 31.10 -12.01
C ALA A 259 -3.83 32.24 -12.51
N LYS A 260 -4.14 33.22 -11.64
CA LYS A 260 -4.91 34.41 -12.01
C LYS A 260 -4.21 35.28 -13.05
N SER A 261 -2.91 35.46 -12.94
CA SER A 261 -2.10 36.19 -13.93
C SER A 261 -2.15 35.55 -15.33
N LYS A 262 -2.51 34.26 -15.43
CA LYS A 262 -2.67 33.52 -16.68
C LYS A 262 -4.12 33.43 -17.17
N GLY A 263 -5.07 34.10 -16.49
CA GLY A 263 -6.47 34.20 -16.91
C GLY A 263 -7.42 33.18 -16.27
N ALA A 264 -6.93 32.28 -15.41
CA ALA A 264 -7.79 31.41 -14.59
C ALA A 264 -8.33 32.18 -13.38
N LYS A 265 -9.44 31.75 -12.77
CA LYS A 265 -9.94 32.33 -11.50
C LYS A 265 -9.23 31.79 -10.26
N GLY A 266 -8.38 30.78 -10.44
CA GLY A 266 -7.60 30.10 -9.40
C GLY A 266 -7.22 28.70 -9.82
N ILE A 267 -6.93 27.85 -8.82
CA ILE A 267 -6.59 26.43 -9.00
C ILE A 267 -7.73 25.58 -8.43
N GLN A 268 -8.09 24.51 -9.13
CA GLN A 268 -9.04 23.49 -8.71
C GLN A 268 -8.29 22.16 -8.54
N MET A 269 -8.06 21.78 -7.29
CA MET A 269 -7.47 20.49 -6.95
C MET A 269 -8.56 19.41 -6.90
N SER A 270 -8.29 18.24 -7.45
CA SER A 270 -9.13 17.05 -7.29
C SER A 270 -8.30 15.78 -7.35
N GLY A 271 -8.82 14.65 -6.89
CA GLY A 271 -8.07 13.40 -6.88
C GLY A 271 -8.76 12.22 -7.57
N ILE A 272 -7.96 11.26 -8.02
CA ILE A 272 -8.41 9.94 -8.50
C ILE A 272 -7.67 8.79 -7.79
N CYS A 273 -8.40 7.75 -7.40
CA CYS A 273 -7.91 6.55 -6.69
C CYS A 273 -7.43 6.83 -5.25
N CYS A 274 -6.43 6.09 -4.75
CA CYS A 274 -6.13 6.05 -3.32
C CYS A 274 -5.52 7.34 -2.78
N THR A 275 -4.62 8.00 -3.51
CA THR A 275 -4.10 9.32 -3.12
C THR A 275 -5.22 10.37 -2.98
N ALA A 276 -6.30 10.22 -3.76
CA ALA A 276 -7.50 11.02 -3.61
C ALA A 276 -8.19 10.73 -2.28
N ASN A 277 -8.34 9.46 -1.92
CA ASN A 277 -8.94 9.10 -0.63
C ASN A 277 -8.10 9.64 0.54
N GLU A 278 -6.76 9.58 0.48
CA GLU A 278 -5.89 10.16 1.51
C GLU A 278 -6.16 11.67 1.70
N THR A 279 -6.17 12.43 0.60
CA THR A 279 -6.36 13.88 0.62
C THR A 279 -7.81 14.31 0.87
N VAL A 280 -8.80 13.51 0.46
CA VAL A 280 -10.21 13.69 0.84
C VAL A 280 -10.34 13.55 2.35
N MET A 281 -9.77 12.50 2.94
CA MET A 281 -9.92 12.17 4.35
C MET A 281 -9.28 13.22 5.28
N ARG A 282 -8.19 13.86 4.85
CA ARG A 282 -7.44 14.83 5.67
C ARG A 282 -7.70 16.28 5.32
N GLN A 283 -7.78 16.61 4.04
CA GLN A 283 -7.86 17.98 3.53
C GLN A 283 -9.23 18.31 2.89
N GLY A 284 -10.10 17.32 2.69
CA GLY A 284 -11.39 17.51 2.03
C GLY A 284 -11.28 17.79 0.53
N VAL A 285 -10.12 17.50 -0.10
CA VAL A 285 -9.92 17.67 -1.55
C VAL A 285 -10.99 16.88 -2.32
N PRO A 286 -11.70 17.48 -3.30
CA PRO A 286 -12.75 16.78 -4.03
C PRO A 286 -12.26 15.53 -4.79
N LEU A 287 -13.10 14.50 -4.86
CA LEU A 287 -12.81 13.25 -5.56
C LEU A 287 -13.37 13.29 -6.99
N ALA A 288 -12.50 13.42 -8.00
CA ALA A 288 -12.93 13.44 -9.39
C ALA A 288 -13.47 12.07 -9.85
N GLY A 289 -12.87 10.97 -9.35
CA GLY A 289 -13.36 9.64 -9.66
C GLY A 289 -12.52 8.48 -9.15
N ASN A 290 -12.90 7.28 -9.56
CA ASN A 290 -12.19 6.03 -9.30
C ASN A 290 -11.32 5.60 -10.50
N PHE A 291 -10.74 4.40 -10.42
CA PHE A 291 -9.84 3.84 -11.45
C PHE A 291 -10.41 3.90 -12.87
N LEU A 292 -11.69 3.56 -13.08
CA LEU A 292 -12.29 3.55 -14.43
C LEU A 292 -12.61 4.96 -14.95
N GLN A 293 -12.49 5.98 -14.11
CA GLN A 293 -12.73 7.38 -14.48
C GLN A 293 -11.43 8.13 -14.81
N GLN A 294 -10.24 7.52 -14.64
CA GLN A 294 -8.96 8.19 -14.89
C GLN A 294 -8.80 8.67 -16.33
N GLU A 295 -9.22 7.86 -17.32
CA GLU A 295 -9.18 8.23 -18.73
C GLU A 295 -10.30 9.23 -19.06
N LEU A 296 -11.47 9.06 -18.43
CA LEU A 296 -12.64 9.90 -18.65
C LEU A 296 -12.44 11.33 -18.13
N ALA A 297 -11.65 11.49 -17.06
CA ALA A 297 -11.28 12.79 -16.53
C ALA A 297 -10.40 13.61 -17.48
N ILE A 298 -9.65 12.96 -18.36
CA ILE A 298 -8.83 13.64 -19.39
C ILE A 298 -9.70 14.07 -20.58
N LEU A 299 -10.86 13.43 -20.77
CA LEU A 299 -11.78 13.70 -21.88
C LEU A 299 -12.70 14.90 -21.65
N THR A 300 -12.72 15.46 -20.43
CA THR A 300 -13.51 16.64 -20.07
C THR A 300 -12.87 17.91 -20.61
#